data_AF-A0A835Q957-F1
#
_entry.id   AF-A0A835Q957-F1
#
_cell.length_a   1.000
_cell.length_b   1.000
_cell.length_c   1.000
_cell.angle_alpha   90.00
_cell.angle_beta   90.00
_cell.angle_gamma   90.00
#
_symmetry.space_group_name_H-M   'P 1'
#
loop_
_entity.id
_entity.type
_entity.pdbx_description
1 polymer ?
#
loop_
_entity_poly.entity_id
_entity_poly.type
_entity_poly.pdbx_seq_one_letter_code
_entity_poly.pdbx_strand_id
1 'polypeptide(L)'
;MAGEGWTMVGRNGTRFLLNGRGFFVHGFNTYWLMVFATDISTRGKVIEVFEEASAVGLNVCRTWAFNDAGWRALQVSPSVYDEEVFKGLDFVVSEARKHNTRLILSFCNNWKEYGGKAQYVRWGKEAGLNLTSDDEFFLDPTIKGYYKAHVQKVLTRMNTITKVMYKNDPTIFAWELINEPRCLLDPSDDILQAWIEEMASFVKSIDPMHLLEIGMEGFYGPSTPEKLHQNPNLYYGQVGTDFIRNHQTPGIDFASVHIYSDSWIPDSFSGMHLHFVETWMQDHMNDADNILDMPVVLENLVCL
;
A
#
# COMPACT_ATOMS: atom_id res chain seq x y z
N MET A 1 3.25 -27.23 -13.78
CA MET A 1 2.45 -26.68 -14.90
C MET A 1 2.08 -25.25 -14.54
N ALA A 2 2.87 -24.25 -14.96
CA ALA A 2 2.43 -22.86 -14.91
C ALA A 2 1.47 -22.68 -16.08
N GLY A 3 0.18 -22.89 -15.80
CA GLY A 3 -0.89 -22.97 -16.80
C GLY A 3 -1.17 -21.64 -17.49
N GLU A 4 -1.84 -21.72 -18.63
CA GLU A 4 -2.23 -20.65 -19.58
C GLU A 4 -3.16 -19.55 -18.98
N GLY A 5 -3.01 -19.16 -17.72
CA GLY A 5 -3.89 -18.20 -17.03
C GLY A 5 -3.23 -17.26 -15.99
N TRP A 6 -1.93 -17.36 -15.74
CA TRP A 6 -1.24 -16.48 -14.77
C TRP A 6 -0.78 -15.17 -15.42
N THR A 7 -1.72 -14.25 -15.65
CA THR A 7 -1.54 -12.95 -16.32
C THR A 7 -1.74 -11.79 -15.34
N MET A 8 -1.46 -10.56 -15.78
CA MET A 8 -1.70 -9.35 -15.00
C MET A 8 -3.20 -9.18 -14.69
N VAL A 9 -3.53 -8.73 -13.48
CA VAL A 9 -4.89 -8.23 -13.19
C VAL A 9 -5.01 -6.83 -13.76
N GLY A 10 -6.12 -6.56 -14.43
CA GLY A 10 -6.52 -5.22 -14.84
C GLY A 10 -7.82 -4.81 -14.18
N ARG A 11 -8.39 -3.69 -14.61
CA ARG A 11 -9.73 -3.23 -14.21
C ARG A 11 -10.57 -2.83 -15.41
N ASN A 12 -11.88 -2.83 -15.22
CA ASN A 12 -12.83 -2.23 -16.14
C ASN A 12 -13.98 -1.62 -15.32
N GLY A 13 -14.07 -0.28 -15.35
CA GLY A 13 -14.88 0.48 -14.40
C GLY A 13 -14.58 0.04 -12.98
N THR A 14 -15.63 -0.36 -12.26
CA THR A 14 -15.59 -0.69 -10.83
C THR A 14 -15.20 -2.14 -10.51
N ARG A 15 -14.70 -2.90 -11.49
CA ARG A 15 -14.36 -4.33 -11.30
C ARG A 15 -12.93 -4.65 -11.71
N PHE A 16 -12.26 -5.48 -10.92
CA PHE A 16 -11.02 -6.13 -11.35
C PHE A 16 -11.32 -7.25 -12.35
N LEU A 17 -10.41 -7.44 -13.29
CA LEU A 17 -10.48 -8.46 -14.32
C LEU A 17 -9.20 -9.28 -14.38
N LEU A 18 -9.36 -10.60 -14.45
CA LEU A 18 -8.29 -11.54 -14.75
C LEU A 18 -8.71 -12.37 -15.97
N ASN A 19 -7.94 -12.29 -17.07
CA ASN A 19 -8.28 -12.92 -18.35
C ASN A 19 -9.71 -12.64 -18.83
N GLY A 20 -10.16 -11.39 -18.68
CA GLY A 20 -11.50 -10.93 -19.07
C GLY A 20 -12.65 -11.40 -18.16
N ARG A 21 -12.35 -12.09 -17.05
CA ARG A 21 -13.35 -12.51 -16.05
C ARG A 21 -13.22 -11.67 -14.79
N GLY A 22 -14.34 -11.45 -14.10
CA GLY A 22 -14.34 -10.76 -12.82
C GLY A 22 -13.38 -11.41 -11.82
N PHE A 23 -12.56 -10.59 -11.17
CA PHE A 23 -11.65 -10.99 -10.10
C PHE A 23 -12.11 -10.32 -8.80
N PHE A 24 -12.32 -11.12 -7.75
CA PHE A 24 -12.72 -10.61 -6.44
C PHE A 24 -11.56 -10.82 -5.47
N VAL A 25 -11.19 -9.75 -4.76
CA VAL A 25 -10.15 -9.80 -3.75
C VAL A 25 -10.73 -10.44 -2.48
N HIS A 26 -10.11 -11.52 -2.04
CA HIS A 26 -10.33 -12.12 -0.72
C HIS A 26 -8.96 -12.32 -0.10
N GLY A 27 -8.54 -11.37 0.74
CA GLY A 27 -7.12 -11.21 1.05
C GLY A 27 -6.80 -11.18 2.54
N PHE A 28 -5.50 -10.99 2.80
CA PHE A 28 -4.94 -10.89 4.14
C PHE A 28 -3.70 -9.99 4.14
N ASN A 29 -3.34 -9.49 5.32
CA ASN A 29 -2.12 -8.68 5.50
C ASN A 29 -1.05 -9.48 6.22
N THR A 30 0.18 -9.40 5.75
CA THR A 30 1.32 -10.01 6.44
C THR A 30 2.58 -9.20 6.19
N TYR A 31 2.84 -8.21 7.06
CA TYR A 31 3.95 -7.28 6.87
C TYR A 31 5.34 -7.86 7.04
N TRP A 32 5.47 -8.95 7.79
CA TRP A 32 6.76 -9.51 8.21
C TRP A 32 7.36 -10.49 7.20
N LEU A 33 6.70 -10.78 6.07
CA LEU A 33 7.09 -11.83 5.13
C LEU A 33 8.54 -11.69 4.66
N MET A 34 8.96 -10.51 4.19
CA MET A 34 10.32 -10.27 3.71
C MET A 34 11.37 -10.52 4.79
N VAL A 35 11.12 -10.04 6.01
CA VAL A 35 12.04 -10.14 7.14
C VAL A 35 12.22 -11.61 7.58
N PHE A 36 11.13 -12.39 7.57
CA PHE A 36 11.19 -13.82 7.90
C PHE A 36 11.76 -14.64 6.73
N ALA A 37 11.51 -14.23 5.50
CA ALA A 37 12.10 -14.85 4.32
C ALA A 37 13.61 -14.64 4.21
N THR A 38 14.16 -13.61 4.85
CA THR A 38 15.61 -13.36 4.84
C THR A 38 16.40 -14.48 5.53
N ASP A 39 15.83 -15.12 6.56
CA ASP A 39 16.50 -16.14 7.36
C ASP A 39 15.94 -17.53 7.10
N ILE A 40 16.84 -18.46 6.78
CA ILE A 40 16.49 -19.83 6.42
C ILE A 40 15.73 -20.57 7.52
N SER A 41 15.99 -20.23 8.79
CA SER A 41 15.30 -20.84 9.94
C SER A 41 13.84 -20.38 10.08
N THR A 42 13.48 -19.22 9.50
CA THR A 42 12.12 -18.67 9.53
C THR A 42 11.39 -18.73 8.20
N ARG A 43 12.06 -19.08 7.10
CA ARG A 43 11.44 -19.25 5.76
C ARG A 43 10.26 -20.22 5.75
N GLY A 44 10.28 -21.26 6.59
CA GLY A 44 9.19 -22.22 6.70
C GLY A 44 7.84 -21.54 7.02
N LYS A 45 7.85 -20.50 7.87
CA LYS A 45 6.64 -19.74 8.24
C LYS A 45 6.02 -18.97 7.08
N VAL A 46 6.85 -18.52 6.14
CA VAL A 46 6.40 -17.84 4.92
C VAL A 46 5.69 -18.83 4.00
N ILE A 47 6.19 -20.06 3.90
CA ILE A 47 5.53 -21.12 3.13
C ILE A 47 4.21 -21.49 3.81
N GLU A 48 4.23 -21.77 5.11
CA GLU A 48 3.05 -22.15 5.91
C GLU A 48 1.90 -21.14 5.76
N VAL A 49 2.18 -19.83 5.85
CA VAL A 49 1.11 -18.83 5.74
C VAL A 49 0.48 -18.78 4.34
N PHE A 50 1.26 -19.00 3.27
CA PHE A 50 0.72 -19.10 1.91
C PHE A 50 -0.03 -20.41 1.67
N GLU A 51 0.43 -21.52 2.26
CA GLU A 51 -0.28 -22.80 2.24
C GLU A 51 -1.64 -22.70 2.92
N GLU A 52 -1.68 -22.14 4.13
CA GLU A 52 -2.91 -21.94 4.91
C GLU A 52 -3.87 -20.99 4.20
N ALA A 53 -3.37 -19.84 3.74
CA ALA A 53 -4.18 -18.86 3.00
C ALA A 53 -4.80 -19.48 1.74
N SER A 54 -4.00 -20.21 0.94
CA SER A 54 -4.50 -20.90 -0.25
C SER A 54 -5.51 -22.00 0.11
N ALA A 55 -5.34 -22.70 1.22
CA ALA A 55 -6.24 -23.78 1.64
C ALA A 55 -7.64 -23.26 2.01
N VAL A 56 -7.75 -22.04 2.52
CA VAL A 56 -9.04 -21.38 2.84
C VAL A 56 -9.55 -20.47 1.72
N GLY A 57 -8.85 -20.40 0.58
CA GLY A 57 -9.29 -19.68 -0.61
C GLY A 57 -9.00 -18.17 -0.58
N LEU A 58 -8.03 -17.70 0.21
CA LEU A 58 -7.50 -16.34 0.11
C LEU A 58 -6.58 -16.23 -1.11
N ASN A 59 -6.67 -15.12 -1.84
CA ASN A 59 -6.05 -14.98 -3.16
C ASN A 59 -5.15 -13.74 -3.33
N VAL A 60 -5.19 -12.78 -2.40
CA VAL A 60 -4.31 -11.60 -2.40
C VAL A 60 -3.70 -11.41 -1.01
N CYS A 61 -2.38 -11.23 -0.96
CA CYS A 61 -1.66 -10.87 0.24
C CYS A 61 -1.13 -9.45 0.10
N ARG A 62 -1.50 -8.56 1.01
CA ARG A 62 -0.85 -7.27 1.15
C ARG A 62 0.40 -7.42 2.01
N THR A 63 1.55 -7.06 1.46
CA THR A 63 2.84 -7.13 2.15
C THR A 63 3.75 -5.89 1.87
N TRP A 64 4.89 -5.80 2.55
CA TRP A 64 5.72 -4.60 2.64
C TRP A 64 6.96 -4.82 1.78
N ALA A 65 7.19 -3.92 0.81
CA ALA A 65 8.40 -3.89 -0.01
C ALA A 65 9.43 -2.89 0.53
N PHE A 66 9.34 -2.55 1.82
CA PHE A 66 10.26 -1.64 2.52
C PHE A 66 10.68 -2.18 3.90
N ASN A 67 11.84 -1.71 4.35
CA ASN A 67 12.32 -1.73 5.72
C ASN A 67 13.52 -0.78 5.77
N ASP A 68 13.31 0.42 6.31
CA ASP A 68 14.24 1.55 6.19
C ASP A 68 15.10 1.67 7.46
N ALA A 69 16.41 1.41 7.33
CA ALA A 69 17.43 1.53 8.37
C ALA A 69 17.18 0.76 9.69
N GLY A 70 16.31 -0.26 9.69
CA GLY A 70 16.00 -1.10 10.85
C GLY A 70 16.80 -2.41 10.94
N TRP A 71 16.41 -3.27 11.88
CA TRP A 71 16.87 -4.67 11.90
C TRP A 71 16.41 -5.37 10.62
N ARG A 72 17.35 -6.01 9.91
CA ARG A 72 17.14 -6.58 8.55
C ARG A 72 16.58 -5.54 7.56
N ALA A 73 17.11 -4.32 7.58
CA ALA A 73 16.76 -3.27 6.64
C ALA A 73 16.90 -3.76 5.19
N LEU A 74 15.87 -3.54 4.39
CA LEU A 74 15.97 -3.67 2.94
C LEU A 74 16.78 -2.49 2.40
N GLN A 75 16.40 -1.27 2.80
CA GLN A 75 17.12 -0.06 2.45
C GLN A 75 17.91 0.42 3.68
N VAL A 76 19.23 0.23 3.62
CA VAL A 76 20.14 0.55 4.73
C VAL A 76 20.35 2.06 4.85
N SER A 77 20.47 2.73 3.71
CA SER A 77 20.55 4.19 3.56
C SER A 77 20.04 4.59 2.16
N PRO A 78 19.90 5.88 1.82
CA PRO A 78 19.39 6.29 0.51
C PRO A 78 20.12 5.61 -0.64
N SER A 79 19.38 4.86 -1.47
CA SER A 79 19.89 4.08 -2.61
C SER A 79 20.86 2.93 -2.29
N VAL A 80 21.04 2.56 -1.02
CA VAL A 80 21.86 1.42 -0.59
C VAL A 80 20.96 0.32 -0.02
N TYR A 81 21.07 -0.88 -0.58
CA TYR A 81 20.17 -2.00 -0.28
C TYR A 81 20.94 -3.22 0.21
N ASP A 82 20.36 -3.94 1.16
CA ASP A 82 20.83 -5.27 1.55
C ASP A 82 20.29 -6.31 0.54
N GLU A 83 21.19 -6.93 -0.22
CA GLU A 83 20.83 -7.90 -1.25
C GLU A 83 20.28 -9.21 -0.67
N GLU A 84 20.67 -9.60 0.54
CA GLU A 84 20.12 -10.81 1.18
C GLU A 84 18.68 -10.58 1.64
N VAL A 85 18.36 -9.38 2.14
CA VAL A 85 16.97 -8.99 2.45
C VAL A 85 16.14 -8.89 1.17
N PHE A 86 16.69 -8.32 0.08
CA PHE A 86 16.00 -8.25 -1.21
C PHE A 86 15.68 -9.66 -1.77
N LYS A 87 16.61 -10.61 -1.64
CA LYS A 87 16.35 -12.03 -1.97
C LYS A 87 15.28 -12.65 -1.08
N GLY A 88 15.10 -12.16 0.15
CA GLY A 88 13.96 -12.48 0.99
C GLY A 88 12.64 -12.09 0.32
N LEU A 89 12.53 -10.87 -0.22
CA LEU A 89 11.36 -10.45 -0.99
C LEU A 89 11.21 -11.26 -2.29
N ASP A 90 12.31 -11.59 -2.98
CA ASP A 90 12.28 -12.45 -4.18
C ASP A 90 11.64 -13.81 -3.85
N PHE A 91 11.98 -14.37 -2.69
CA PHE A 91 11.41 -15.61 -2.18
C PHE A 91 9.91 -15.49 -1.91
N VAL A 92 9.47 -14.42 -1.25
CA VAL A 92 8.04 -14.14 -1.01
C VAL A 92 7.25 -14.11 -2.32
N VAL A 93 7.73 -13.39 -3.34
CA VAL A 93 7.09 -13.36 -4.67
C VAL A 93 7.06 -14.76 -5.30
N SER A 94 8.12 -15.54 -5.15
CA SER A 94 8.17 -16.89 -5.71
C SER A 94 7.22 -17.87 -5.01
N GLU A 95 7.06 -17.77 -3.70
CA GLU A 95 6.14 -18.63 -2.93
C GLU A 95 4.69 -18.22 -3.18
N ALA A 96 4.36 -16.92 -3.16
CA ALA A 96 3.03 -16.44 -3.52
C ALA A 96 2.59 -17.02 -4.88
N ARG A 97 3.48 -17.03 -5.87
CA ARG A 97 3.23 -17.64 -7.18
C ARG A 97 2.91 -19.14 -7.11
N LYS A 98 3.62 -19.91 -6.29
CA LYS A 98 3.40 -21.36 -6.14
C LYS A 98 2.06 -21.67 -5.50
N HIS A 99 1.59 -20.79 -4.62
CA HIS A 99 0.34 -20.93 -3.88
C HIS A 99 -0.82 -20.16 -4.51
N ASN A 100 -0.68 -19.70 -5.76
CA ASN A 100 -1.69 -18.93 -6.50
C ASN A 100 -2.19 -17.69 -5.74
N THR A 101 -1.34 -17.10 -4.92
CA THR A 101 -1.59 -15.83 -4.22
C THR A 101 -0.94 -14.70 -5.00
N ARG A 102 -1.64 -13.56 -5.10
CA ARG A 102 -1.08 -12.32 -5.67
C ARG A 102 -0.68 -11.33 -4.59
N LEU A 103 0.21 -10.40 -4.89
CA LEU A 103 0.78 -9.49 -3.89
C LEU A 103 0.41 -8.03 -4.12
N ILE A 104 -0.06 -7.33 -3.09
CA ILE A 104 -0.02 -5.86 -3.02
C ILE A 104 1.27 -5.51 -2.29
N LEU A 105 2.10 -4.64 -2.88
CA LEU A 105 3.42 -4.29 -2.35
C LEU A 105 3.51 -2.78 -2.07
N SER A 106 3.51 -2.44 -0.78
CA SER A 106 3.70 -1.06 -0.29
C SER A 106 5.16 -0.64 -0.33
N PHE A 107 5.44 0.58 -0.80
CA PHE A 107 6.81 1.12 -0.93
C PHE A 107 7.32 1.86 0.30
N CYS A 108 6.45 2.31 1.19
CA CYS A 108 6.84 3.10 2.36
C CYS A 108 5.77 3.02 3.45
N ASN A 109 6.11 3.48 4.65
CA ASN A 109 5.16 3.63 5.75
C ASN A 109 4.98 5.10 6.12
N ASN A 110 3.76 5.48 6.50
CA ASN A 110 3.54 6.72 7.25
C ASN A 110 4.05 6.61 8.69
N TRP A 111 3.94 5.42 9.29
CA TRP A 111 4.35 5.15 10.66
C TRP A 111 5.84 4.80 10.77
N LYS A 112 6.33 4.66 12.01
CA LYS A 112 7.76 4.47 12.30
C LYS A 112 8.20 3.01 12.24
N GLU A 113 7.25 2.09 12.26
CA GLU A 113 7.47 0.66 12.13
C GLU A 113 8.10 0.38 10.77
N TYR A 114 9.23 -0.34 10.80
CA TYR A 114 10.07 -0.59 9.62
C TYR A 114 10.60 0.70 8.95
N GLY A 115 10.70 1.79 9.71
CA GLY A 115 11.29 3.04 9.28
C GLY A 115 10.26 4.08 8.81
N GLY A 116 9.88 4.04 7.53
CA GLY A 116 8.85 4.92 6.98
C GLY A 116 9.30 6.37 6.76
N LYS A 117 8.34 7.27 6.51
CA LYS A 117 8.60 8.67 6.14
C LYS A 117 9.53 9.41 7.12
N ALA A 118 9.42 9.08 8.42
CA ALA A 118 10.27 9.64 9.47
C ALA A 118 11.76 9.27 9.27
N GLN A 119 12.04 8.05 8.78
CA GLN A 119 13.41 7.61 8.49
C GLN A 119 13.95 8.29 7.22
N TYR A 120 13.12 8.53 6.22
CA TYR A 120 13.50 9.32 5.04
C TYR A 120 13.86 10.76 5.40
N VAL A 121 13.07 11.40 6.28
CA VAL A 121 13.36 12.73 6.83
C VAL A 121 14.66 12.73 7.65
N ARG A 122 14.91 11.67 8.42
CA ARG A 122 16.19 11.49 9.14
C ARG A 122 17.38 11.43 8.18
N TRP A 123 17.30 10.65 7.11
CA TRP A 123 18.36 10.63 6.09
C TRP A 123 18.56 11.99 5.42
N GLY A 124 17.48 12.76 5.22
CA GLY A 124 17.57 14.15 4.78
C GLY A 124 18.36 15.03 5.75
N LYS A 125 18.06 14.93 7.06
CA LYS A 125 18.79 15.66 8.12
C LYS A 125 20.27 15.29 8.18
N GLU A 126 20.59 14.00 8.06
CA GLU A 126 21.96 13.50 8.01
C GLU A 126 22.73 13.99 6.77
N ALA A 127 22.02 14.24 5.67
CA ALA A 127 22.55 14.88 4.47
C ALA A 127 22.66 16.41 4.56
N GLY A 128 22.31 17.01 5.71
CA GLY A 128 22.44 18.44 5.97
C GLY A 128 21.19 19.28 5.69
N LEU A 129 20.04 18.65 5.42
CA LEU A 129 18.77 19.37 5.26
C LEU A 129 18.24 19.85 6.61
N ASN A 130 17.74 21.09 6.67
CA ASN A 130 17.16 21.67 7.87
C ASN A 130 15.66 21.38 7.94
N LEU A 131 15.32 20.14 8.30
CA LEU A 131 13.96 19.63 8.33
C LEU A 131 13.40 19.60 9.75
N THR A 132 12.11 19.91 9.92
CA THR A 132 11.46 20.02 11.23
C THR A 132 10.24 19.11 11.41
N SER A 133 9.70 18.55 10.33
CA SER A 133 8.53 17.67 10.36
C SER A 133 8.76 16.39 9.56
N ASP A 134 8.10 15.30 9.96
CA ASP A 134 8.09 14.05 9.19
C ASP A 134 7.29 14.21 7.87
N ASP A 135 6.40 15.19 7.78
CA ASP A 135 5.60 15.50 6.58
C ASP A 135 6.41 16.20 5.48
N GLU A 136 7.63 16.68 5.78
CA GLU A 136 8.54 17.17 4.73
C GLU A 136 8.97 16.06 3.76
N PHE A 137 8.70 14.79 4.10
CA PHE A 137 8.73 13.68 3.16
C PHE A 137 7.92 13.94 1.87
N PHE A 138 6.78 14.62 1.98
CA PHE A 138 5.91 14.91 0.84
C PHE A 138 6.37 16.14 0.03
N LEU A 139 7.26 16.97 0.59
CA LEU A 139 7.61 18.28 0.04
C LEU A 139 9.02 18.32 -0.53
N ASP A 140 9.99 17.88 0.27
CA ASP A 140 11.40 18.12 -0.01
C ASP A 140 11.85 17.34 -1.27
N PRO A 141 12.38 18.02 -2.30
CA PRO A 141 12.79 17.36 -3.55
C PRO A 141 13.84 16.27 -3.36
N THR A 142 14.72 16.41 -2.37
CA THR A 142 15.75 15.41 -2.07
C THR A 142 15.11 14.15 -1.49
N ILE A 143 14.19 14.32 -0.53
CA ILE A 143 13.48 13.18 0.07
C ILE A 143 12.59 12.47 -0.95
N LYS A 144 11.85 13.22 -1.76
CA LYS A 144 11.10 12.67 -2.89
C LYS A 144 12.02 11.91 -3.86
N GLY A 145 13.24 12.42 -4.09
CA GLY A 145 14.28 11.74 -4.85
C GLY A 145 14.69 10.39 -4.25
N TYR A 146 14.86 10.31 -2.93
CA TYR A 146 15.15 9.04 -2.25
C TYR A 146 14.02 8.03 -2.41
N TYR A 147 12.78 8.45 -2.24
CA TYR A 147 11.61 7.59 -2.44
C TYR A 147 11.51 7.09 -3.90
N LYS A 148 11.66 7.99 -4.88
CA LYS A 148 11.69 7.62 -6.31
C LYS A 148 12.79 6.61 -6.64
N ALA A 149 13.98 6.76 -6.04
CA ALA A 149 15.06 5.80 -6.20
C ALA A 149 14.71 4.41 -5.62
N HIS A 150 13.99 4.37 -4.48
CA HIS A 150 13.44 3.14 -3.90
C HIS A 150 12.42 2.47 -4.82
N VAL A 151 11.40 3.20 -5.22
CA VAL A 151 10.37 2.73 -6.16
C VAL A 151 11.03 2.16 -7.43
N GLN A 152 11.93 2.91 -8.06
CA GLN A 152 12.61 2.44 -9.27
C GLN A 152 13.39 1.14 -9.01
N LYS A 153 14.08 1.04 -7.87
CA LYS A 153 14.83 -0.16 -7.50
C LYS A 153 13.93 -1.38 -7.34
N VAL A 154 12.78 -1.24 -6.69
CA VAL A 154 11.81 -2.32 -6.48
C VAL A 154 11.17 -2.74 -7.80
N LEU A 155 10.62 -1.80 -8.58
CA LEU A 155 9.95 -2.08 -9.85
C LEU A 155 10.89 -2.79 -10.84
N THR A 156 12.15 -2.35 -10.91
CA THR A 156 13.13 -2.89 -11.86
C THR A 156 13.96 -4.06 -11.31
N ARG A 157 13.63 -4.56 -10.11
CA ARG A 157 14.29 -5.73 -9.52
C ARG A 157 14.08 -6.96 -10.39
N MET A 158 15.18 -7.58 -10.82
CA MET A 158 15.16 -8.93 -11.39
C MET A 158 15.08 -9.95 -10.26
N ASN A 159 13.95 -10.65 -10.12
CA ASN A 159 13.77 -11.67 -9.11
C ASN A 159 14.83 -12.78 -9.28
N THR A 160 15.61 -13.06 -8.24
CA THR A 160 16.71 -14.04 -8.31
C THR A 160 16.25 -15.49 -8.44
N ILE A 161 14.98 -15.79 -8.14
CA ILE A 161 14.39 -17.13 -8.21
C ILE A 161 13.59 -17.29 -9.50
N THR A 162 12.60 -16.41 -9.75
CA THR A 162 11.73 -16.51 -10.93
C THR A 162 12.40 -16.03 -12.22
N LYS A 163 13.48 -15.25 -12.11
CA LYS A 163 14.18 -14.60 -13.24
C LYS A 163 13.27 -13.66 -14.05
N VAL A 164 12.24 -13.12 -13.41
CA VAL A 164 11.33 -12.12 -13.97
C VAL A 164 11.55 -10.80 -13.25
N MET A 165 11.58 -9.70 -14.00
CA MET A 165 11.58 -8.36 -13.38
C MET A 165 10.24 -8.13 -12.68
N TYR A 166 10.24 -7.53 -11.50
CA TYR A 166 9.03 -7.33 -10.70
C TYR A 166 7.92 -6.62 -11.48
N LYS A 167 8.24 -5.53 -12.21
CA LYS A 167 7.30 -4.84 -13.12
C LYS A 167 6.71 -5.69 -14.25
N ASN A 168 7.22 -6.90 -14.47
CA ASN A 168 6.74 -7.86 -15.46
C ASN A 168 6.19 -9.15 -14.82
N ASP A 169 6.20 -9.29 -13.49
CA ASP A 169 5.78 -10.52 -12.81
C ASP A 169 4.29 -10.46 -12.41
N PRO A 170 3.40 -11.20 -13.09
CA PRO A 170 1.97 -11.17 -12.78
C PRO A 170 1.61 -11.73 -11.41
N THR A 171 2.55 -12.24 -10.62
CA THR A 171 2.27 -12.51 -9.21
C THR A 171 2.01 -11.22 -8.42
N ILE A 172 2.53 -10.07 -8.85
CA ILE A 172 2.21 -8.79 -8.23
C ILE A 172 0.83 -8.35 -8.74
N PHE A 173 -0.09 -8.09 -7.82
CA PHE A 173 -1.44 -7.59 -8.08
C PHE A 173 -1.39 -6.07 -8.31
N ALA A 174 -0.79 -5.36 -7.36
CA ALA A 174 -0.70 -3.91 -7.38
C ALA A 174 0.54 -3.41 -6.62
N TRP A 175 0.91 -2.20 -6.97
CA TRP A 175 1.81 -1.36 -6.18
C TRP A 175 0.98 -0.47 -5.26
N GLU A 176 1.52 -0.19 -4.08
CA GLU A 176 0.95 0.74 -3.10
C GLU A 176 1.97 1.86 -2.83
N LEU A 177 1.55 3.12 -2.96
CA LEU A 177 2.45 4.26 -2.79
C LEU A 177 3.03 4.33 -1.36
N ILE A 178 2.18 4.26 -0.34
CA ILE A 178 2.58 4.39 1.05
C ILE A 178 1.47 3.86 1.97
N ASN A 179 1.82 3.08 2.98
CA ASN A 179 0.86 2.65 4.00
C ASN A 179 0.38 3.85 4.83
N GLU A 180 -0.92 4.11 4.79
CA GLU A 180 -1.69 5.02 5.65
C GLU A 180 -1.16 6.45 5.69
N PRO A 181 -1.00 7.12 4.52
CA PRO A 181 -0.44 8.46 4.47
C PRO A 181 -1.29 9.44 5.27
N ARG A 182 -0.62 10.28 6.07
CA ARG A 182 -1.21 11.45 6.72
C ARG A 182 -0.24 12.63 6.59
N CYS A 183 -0.75 13.81 6.29
CA CYS A 183 0.01 15.05 6.17
C CYS A 183 -0.58 16.13 7.10
N LEU A 184 -0.20 16.10 8.38
CA LEU A 184 -0.72 17.01 9.41
C LEU A 184 -0.30 18.48 9.19
N LEU A 185 0.78 18.72 8.44
CA LEU A 185 1.19 20.07 8.05
C LEU A 185 0.17 20.79 7.18
N ASP A 186 -0.66 20.04 6.44
CA ASP A 186 -1.62 20.63 5.50
C ASP A 186 -2.96 19.90 5.51
N PRO A 187 -3.88 20.30 6.40
CA PRO A 187 -5.25 19.80 6.41
C PRO A 187 -6.05 20.10 5.12
N SER A 188 -5.55 20.94 4.21
CA SER A 188 -6.22 21.19 2.92
C SER A 188 -5.96 20.11 1.87
N ASP A 189 -5.06 19.16 2.16
CA ASP A 189 -4.64 18.05 1.29
C ASP A 189 -3.84 18.48 0.03
N ASP A 190 -3.60 19.77 -0.20
CA ASP A 190 -2.84 20.22 -1.38
C ASP A 190 -1.43 19.64 -1.48
N ILE A 191 -0.73 19.49 -0.34
CA ILE A 191 0.61 18.89 -0.29
C ILE A 191 0.56 17.40 -0.65
N LEU A 192 -0.34 16.65 -0.03
CA LEU A 192 -0.43 15.21 -0.25
C LEU A 192 -0.94 14.91 -1.67
N GLN A 193 -1.95 15.65 -2.15
CA GLN A 193 -2.45 15.54 -3.51
C GLN A 193 -1.33 15.74 -4.55
N ALA A 194 -0.53 16.80 -4.41
CA ALA A 194 0.57 17.07 -5.34
C ALA A 194 1.64 15.96 -5.29
N TRP A 195 1.89 15.38 -4.11
CA TRP A 195 2.79 14.24 -3.97
C TRP A 195 2.23 12.98 -4.64
N ILE A 196 0.95 12.67 -4.46
CA ILE A 196 0.29 11.51 -5.08
C ILE A 196 0.34 11.63 -6.61
N GLU A 197 0.02 12.79 -7.18
CA GLU A 197 0.12 13.05 -8.61
C GLU A 197 1.54 12.82 -9.15
N GLU A 198 2.55 13.34 -8.44
CA GLU A 198 3.95 13.20 -8.81
C GLU A 198 4.41 11.74 -8.75
N MET A 199 4.07 11.01 -7.68
CA MET A 199 4.52 9.62 -7.48
C MET A 199 3.75 8.62 -8.33
N ALA A 200 2.44 8.81 -8.52
CA ALA A 200 1.66 7.97 -9.41
C ALA A 200 2.13 8.08 -10.86
N SER A 201 2.37 9.31 -11.33
CA SER A 201 2.94 9.55 -12.65
C SER A 201 4.32 8.89 -12.80
N PHE A 202 5.18 9.01 -11.79
CA PHE A 202 6.50 8.38 -11.79
C PHE A 202 6.44 6.85 -11.84
N VAL A 203 5.64 6.22 -10.98
CA VAL A 203 5.43 4.76 -10.99
C VAL A 203 4.95 4.30 -12.36
N LYS A 204 3.89 4.93 -12.91
CA LYS A 204 3.31 4.55 -14.20
C LYS A 204 4.25 4.79 -15.39
N SER A 205 5.18 5.75 -15.29
CA SER A 205 6.22 5.95 -16.30
C SER A 205 7.19 4.77 -16.38
N ILE A 206 7.39 4.04 -15.28
CA ILE A 206 8.25 2.86 -15.20
C ILE A 206 7.44 1.61 -15.47
N ASP A 207 6.28 1.46 -14.83
CA ASP A 207 5.41 0.30 -14.91
C ASP A 207 3.97 0.72 -15.24
N PRO A 208 3.60 0.77 -16.53
CA PRO A 208 2.26 1.11 -16.95
C PRO A 208 1.27 -0.06 -16.84
N MET A 209 1.72 -1.27 -16.47
CA MET A 209 0.94 -2.50 -16.57
C MET A 209 0.28 -2.92 -15.26
N HIS A 210 1.02 -2.86 -14.14
CA HIS A 210 0.44 -3.22 -12.83
C HIS A 210 -0.54 -2.15 -12.36
N LEU A 211 -1.54 -2.59 -11.60
CA LEU A 211 -2.42 -1.69 -10.88
C LEU A 211 -1.62 -0.87 -9.86
N LEU A 212 -2.04 0.35 -9.61
CA LEU A 212 -1.46 1.22 -8.59
C LEU A 212 -2.57 1.77 -7.70
N GLU A 213 -2.32 1.75 -6.40
CA GLU A 213 -3.18 2.37 -5.39
C GLU A 213 -2.31 3.20 -4.41
N ILE A 214 -2.95 3.94 -3.51
CA ILE A 214 -2.30 4.93 -2.66
C ILE A 214 -1.85 4.36 -1.31
N GLY A 215 -2.69 3.56 -0.66
CA GLY A 215 -2.55 2.97 0.68
C GLY A 215 -3.34 3.74 1.74
N MET A 216 -4.40 4.45 1.33
CA MET A 216 -5.21 5.31 2.20
C MET A 216 -6.09 4.53 3.18
N GLU A 217 -6.29 5.14 4.35
CA GLU A 217 -7.26 4.68 5.35
C GLU A 217 -8.71 4.98 4.94
N GLY A 218 -8.93 5.98 4.08
CA GLY A 218 -10.25 6.35 3.55
C GLY A 218 -10.83 7.67 4.07
N PHE A 219 -10.09 8.47 4.84
CA PHE A 219 -10.67 9.69 5.42
C PHE A 219 -11.11 10.70 4.35
N TYR A 220 -12.35 11.18 4.50
CA TYR A 220 -12.89 12.26 3.69
C TYR A 220 -12.24 13.59 4.04
N GLY A 221 -12.02 14.41 3.02
CA GLY A 221 -11.33 15.70 3.13
C GLY A 221 -12.18 16.88 2.68
N PRO A 222 -11.57 18.07 2.57
CA PRO A 222 -12.25 19.33 2.27
C PRO A 222 -12.96 19.40 0.90
N SER A 223 -12.65 18.51 -0.05
CA SER A 223 -13.32 18.46 -1.36
C SER A 223 -14.77 17.95 -1.27
N THR A 224 -15.09 17.19 -0.21
CA THR A 224 -16.43 16.71 0.12
C THR A 224 -16.79 17.11 1.55
N PRO A 225 -17.01 18.41 1.83
CA PRO A 225 -17.25 18.90 3.19
C PRO A 225 -18.50 18.30 3.82
N GLU A 226 -19.51 17.98 3.00
CA GLU A 226 -20.70 17.27 3.43
C GLU A 226 -20.41 15.85 3.92
N LYS A 227 -19.26 15.25 3.57
CA LYS A 227 -18.87 13.90 4.00
C LYS A 227 -17.91 13.85 5.19
N LEU A 228 -17.53 15.00 5.74
CA LEU A 228 -16.63 15.05 6.90
C LEU A 228 -17.22 14.40 8.16
N HIS A 229 -18.55 14.27 8.23
CA HIS A 229 -19.24 13.64 9.37
C HIS A 229 -19.22 12.11 9.35
N GLN A 230 -18.82 11.50 8.22
CA GLN A 230 -18.63 10.06 8.04
C GLN A 230 -17.30 9.60 8.64
N ASN A 231 -16.32 10.50 8.75
CA ASN A 231 -15.05 10.21 9.42
C ASN A 231 -15.29 9.82 10.88
N PRO A 232 -14.43 8.98 11.49
CA PRO A 232 -14.65 8.50 12.86
C PRO A 232 -14.81 9.62 13.90
N ASN A 233 -14.13 10.76 13.67
CA ASN A 233 -14.31 12.00 14.41
C ASN A 233 -13.65 13.17 13.64
N LEU A 234 -13.80 14.39 14.17
CA LEU A 234 -13.29 15.63 13.55
C LEU A 234 -11.77 15.65 13.31
N TYR A 235 -10.98 14.92 14.10
CA TYR A 235 -9.53 14.87 13.93
C TYR A 235 -9.16 14.20 12.60
N TYR A 236 -9.87 13.14 12.21
CA TYR A 236 -9.58 12.41 10.97
C TYR A 236 -9.90 13.21 9.71
N GLY A 237 -10.78 14.21 9.78
CA GLY A 237 -10.97 15.17 8.68
C GLY A 237 -9.87 16.23 8.57
N GLN A 238 -8.86 16.20 9.44
CA GLN A 238 -7.76 17.18 9.48
C GLN A 238 -6.39 16.53 9.30
N VAL A 239 -6.33 15.25 8.92
CA VAL A 239 -5.07 14.52 8.76
C VAL A 239 -4.39 14.76 7.41
N GLY A 240 -4.90 15.69 6.61
CA GLY A 240 -4.33 16.09 5.31
C GLY A 240 -4.47 15.02 4.24
N THR A 241 -5.64 14.39 4.20
CA THR A 241 -6.05 13.39 3.21
C THR A 241 -7.44 13.71 2.70
N ASP A 242 -7.74 13.35 1.47
CA ASP A 242 -9.07 13.52 0.87
C ASP A 242 -9.40 12.32 -0.03
N PHE A 243 -10.20 11.38 0.47
CA PHE A 243 -10.51 10.12 -0.21
C PHE A 243 -10.97 10.32 -1.67
N ILE A 244 -11.87 11.26 -1.95
CA ILE A 244 -12.38 11.45 -3.31
C ILE A 244 -11.34 12.10 -4.20
N ARG A 245 -10.75 13.22 -3.75
CA ARG A 245 -9.79 13.98 -4.54
C ARG A 245 -8.53 13.16 -4.85
N ASN A 246 -8.00 12.48 -3.84
CA ASN A 246 -6.77 11.69 -3.97
C ASN A 246 -6.94 10.53 -4.96
N HIS A 247 -8.06 9.80 -4.90
CA HIS A 247 -8.30 8.68 -5.81
C HIS A 247 -8.71 9.11 -7.23
N GLN A 248 -9.09 10.37 -7.46
CA GLN A 248 -9.28 10.90 -8.83
C GLN A 248 -7.96 11.13 -9.59
N THR A 249 -6.81 10.95 -8.93
CA THR A 249 -5.49 11.16 -9.53
C THR A 249 -5.24 10.20 -10.71
N PRO A 250 -4.87 10.71 -11.90
CA PRO A 250 -4.50 9.86 -13.03
C PRO A 250 -3.36 8.90 -12.68
N GLY A 251 -3.59 7.61 -12.94
CA GLY A 251 -2.64 6.55 -12.63
C GLY A 251 -2.97 5.76 -11.38
N ILE A 252 -3.89 6.24 -10.53
CA ILE A 252 -4.53 5.43 -9.49
C ILE A 252 -5.63 4.59 -10.12
N ASP A 253 -5.62 3.30 -9.83
CA ASP A 253 -6.47 2.31 -10.49
C ASP A 253 -7.62 1.81 -9.63
N PHE A 254 -7.46 1.82 -8.31
CA PHE A 254 -8.50 1.44 -7.38
C PHE A 254 -8.31 2.16 -6.07
N ALA A 255 -9.39 2.21 -5.28
CA ALA A 255 -9.40 2.82 -3.99
C ALA A 255 -9.10 1.82 -2.87
N SER A 256 -8.35 2.25 -1.86
CA SER A 256 -8.11 1.50 -0.64
C SER A 256 -8.81 2.17 0.55
N VAL A 257 -9.29 1.37 1.48
CA VAL A 257 -9.90 1.82 2.72
C VAL A 257 -9.49 0.89 3.86
N HIS A 258 -9.16 1.46 5.01
CA HIS A 258 -8.89 0.71 6.25
C HIS A 258 -10.04 0.90 7.24
N ILE A 259 -10.16 -0.02 8.19
CA ILE A 259 -11.20 -0.03 9.20
C ILE A 259 -10.61 -0.53 10.52
N TYR A 260 -10.46 0.40 11.47
CA TYR A 260 -10.02 0.12 12.84
C TYR A 260 -10.99 0.74 13.85
N SER A 261 -12.23 0.25 13.89
CA SER A 261 -13.29 0.80 14.75
C SER A 261 -12.83 0.95 16.20
N ASP A 262 -12.09 -0.03 16.72
CA ASP A 262 -11.68 -0.11 18.12
C ASP A 262 -10.54 0.88 18.44
N SER A 263 -9.81 1.33 17.43
CA SER A 263 -8.76 2.35 17.59
C SER A 263 -9.28 3.76 17.30
N TRP A 264 -10.26 3.89 16.40
CA TRP A 264 -10.76 5.18 15.95
C TRP A 264 -11.92 5.71 16.79
N ILE A 265 -12.72 4.80 17.36
CA ILE A 265 -13.90 5.09 18.16
C ILE A 265 -13.64 4.62 19.59
N PRO A 266 -13.87 5.46 20.62
CA PRO A 266 -13.71 5.04 22.01
C PRO A 266 -14.69 3.91 22.41
N ASP A 267 -14.20 2.91 23.15
CA ASP A 267 -14.96 1.74 23.63
C ASP A 267 -16.26 2.04 24.39
N SER A 268 -16.40 3.25 24.93
CA SER A 268 -17.63 3.71 25.59
C SER A 268 -18.86 3.73 24.66
N PHE A 269 -18.68 3.45 23.37
CA PHE A 269 -19.69 3.47 22.32
C PHE A 269 -19.89 2.10 21.64
N SER A 270 -19.80 0.98 22.35
CA SER A 270 -19.82 -0.40 21.78
C SER A 270 -20.93 -0.70 20.75
N GLY A 271 -22.12 -0.11 20.86
CA GLY A 271 -23.21 -0.24 19.86
C GLY A 271 -22.99 0.54 18.56
N MET A 272 -22.02 1.45 18.51
CA MET A 272 -21.69 2.28 17.35
C MET A 272 -20.59 1.68 16.47
N HIS A 273 -19.79 0.71 16.95
CA HIS A 273 -18.69 0.15 16.16
C HIS A 273 -19.24 -0.57 14.92
N LEU A 274 -20.22 -1.46 15.08
CA LEU A 274 -20.82 -2.18 13.94
C LEU A 274 -21.52 -1.22 12.98
N HIS A 275 -22.30 -0.27 13.49
CA HIS A 275 -22.99 0.71 12.66
C HIS A 275 -22.00 1.60 11.89
N PHE A 276 -20.91 2.02 12.53
CA PHE A 276 -19.83 2.76 11.88
C PHE A 276 -19.20 1.92 10.76
N VAL A 277 -18.84 0.66 11.03
CA VAL A 277 -18.23 -0.22 10.03
C VAL A 277 -19.16 -0.40 8.82
N GLU A 278 -20.44 -0.69 9.04
CA GLU A 278 -21.43 -0.83 7.96
C GLU A 278 -21.56 0.45 7.13
N THR A 279 -21.68 1.61 7.79
CA THR A 279 -21.82 2.91 7.12
C THR A 279 -20.54 3.29 6.36
N TRP A 280 -19.39 3.12 7.00
CA TRP A 280 -18.08 3.38 6.42
C TRP A 280 -17.84 2.54 5.16
N MET A 281 -18.11 1.23 5.21
CA MET A 281 -18.02 0.36 4.04
C MET A 281 -18.98 0.80 2.92
N GLN A 282 -20.25 1.06 3.26
CA GLN A 282 -21.26 1.39 2.27
C GLN A 282 -20.98 2.72 1.57
N ASP A 283 -20.54 3.75 2.32
CA ASP A 283 -20.24 5.06 1.77
C ASP A 283 -19.06 5.01 0.80
N HIS A 284 -17.98 4.32 1.17
CA HIS A 284 -16.81 4.16 0.29
C HIS A 284 -17.12 3.31 -0.94
N MET A 285 -17.91 2.25 -0.80
CA MET A 285 -18.38 1.46 -1.94
C MET A 285 -19.23 2.30 -2.89
N ASN A 286 -20.16 3.09 -2.35
CA ASN A 286 -21.00 3.98 -3.16
C ASN A 286 -20.16 5.02 -3.90
N ASP A 287 -19.13 5.56 -3.27
CA ASP A 287 -18.27 6.57 -3.87
C ASP A 287 -17.35 5.99 -4.94
N ALA A 288 -16.79 4.81 -4.68
CA ALA A 288 -16.03 4.06 -5.67
C ALA A 288 -16.86 3.77 -6.92
N ASP A 289 -18.12 3.35 -6.73
CA ASP A 289 -19.03 3.01 -7.82
C ASP A 289 -19.55 4.23 -8.58
N ASN A 290 -19.95 5.30 -7.87
CA ASN A 290 -20.74 6.38 -8.47
C ASN A 290 -19.94 7.66 -8.73
N ILE A 291 -18.79 7.86 -8.07
CA ILE A 291 -17.96 9.07 -8.20
C ILE A 291 -16.62 8.77 -8.86
N LEU A 292 -15.95 7.70 -8.44
CA LEU A 292 -14.58 7.39 -8.86
C LEU A 292 -14.51 6.47 -10.10
N ASP A 293 -15.56 5.68 -10.38
CA ASP A 293 -15.58 4.66 -11.44
C ASP A 293 -14.37 3.71 -11.37
N MET A 294 -14.10 3.21 -10.16
CA MET A 294 -13.01 2.27 -9.91
C MET A 294 -13.37 1.26 -8.81
N PRO A 295 -12.68 0.11 -8.75
CA PRO A 295 -12.88 -0.83 -7.66
C PRO A 295 -12.47 -0.20 -6.33
N VAL A 296 -13.01 -0.70 -5.22
CA VAL A 296 -12.51 -0.40 -3.86
C VAL A 296 -12.14 -1.71 -3.16
N VAL A 297 -11.04 -1.67 -2.41
CA VAL A 297 -10.58 -2.78 -1.56
C VAL A 297 -10.57 -2.31 -0.10
N LEU A 298 -11.22 -3.07 0.76
CA LEU A 298 -11.12 -2.90 2.21
C LEU A 298 -9.87 -3.66 2.67
N GLU A 299 -8.74 -2.96 2.70
CA GLU A 299 -7.42 -3.60 2.77
C GLU A 299 -7.04 -3.99 4.19
N ASN A 300 -7.55 -3.31 5.21
CA ASN A 300 -7.39 -3.70 6.60
C ASN A 300 -8.72 -3.61 7.32
N LEU A 301 -9.17 -4.74 7.86
CA LEU A 301 -10.34 -4.81 8.72
C LEU A 301 -9.94 -5.55 10.00
N VAL A 302 -9.92 -4.84 11.11
CA VAL A 302 -9.82 -5.44 12.44
C VAL A 302 -11.11 -5.08 13.18
N CYS A 303 -12.07 -6.01 13.18
CA CYS A 303 -13.22 -5.98 14.08
C CYS A 303 -13.06 -7.17 15.03
N LEU A 304 -12.92 -6.92 16.33
CA LEU A 304 -12.96 -7.95 17.37
C LEU A 304 -14.36 -8.13 17.93
#